data_AF-A0A934T314-F1
#
_entry.id   AF-A0A934T314-F1
#
_cell.length_a   1.000
_cell.length_b   1.000
_cell.length_c   1.000
_cell.angle_alpha   90.00
_cell.angle_beta   90.00
_cell.angle_gamma   90.00
#
_symmetry.space_group_name_H-M   'P 1'
#
loop_
_entity.id
_entity.type
_entity.pdbx_description
1 polymer ?
#
loop_
_entity_poly.entity_id
_entity_poly.type
_entity_poly.pdbx_seq_one_letter_code
_entity_poly.pdbx_strand_id
1 'polypeptide(L)'
;MQIDKDFLMPLNNVLRGLNGVSPQRVLPQIRILFETFRPTGFIVPNAFFATAQQFREALSWDKNTYQILVTPFGASVFVDLYKEEILPLRYPGKTEIQVSPEILLYIGSESELREKTREKALRIRRMQELLQDYSDIIENDLSHELLCGIFAKQAEKNASVLQIGGLRVTRYVSTIMKKGKMQTAPSVTFRWTSSDGSPRELSE
;
A
#
# COMPACT_ATOMS: atom_id res chain seq x y z
N MET A 1 -1.69 14.28 8.45
CA MET A 1 -2.32 13.20 7.65
C MET A 1 -1.32 12.07 7.56
N GLN A 2 -1.71 10.84 7.94
CA GLN A 2 -0.81 9.69 7.92
C GLN A 2 -0.65 9.19 6.48
N ILE A 3 0.57 8.88 6.05
CA ILE A 3 0.84 8.32 4.71
C ILE A 3 0.28 6.90 4.64
N ASP A 4 -0.37 6.56 3.54
CA ASP A 4 -0.92 5.22 3.31
C ASP A 4 0.21 4.18 3.31
N LYS A 5 -0.04 3.03 3.95
CA LYS A 5 0.95 1.95 4.10
C LYS A 5 1.46 1.42 2.77
N ASP A 6 0.62 1.45 1.74
CA ASP A 6 0.99 0.97 0.39
C ASP A 6 2.09 1.82 -0.25
N PHE A 7 2.31 3.03 0.27
CA PHE A 7 3.37 3.93 -0.19
C PHE A 7 4.61 3.94 0.71
N LEU A 8 4.59 3.16 1.80
CA LEU A 8 5.72 3.08 2.73
C LEU A 8 6.75 2.05 2.28
N MET A 9 8.01 2.31 2.58
CA MET A 9 9.09 1.41 2.23
C MET A 9 9.31 0.36 3.34
N PRO A 10 9.51 -0.93 3.02
CA PRO A 10 9.93 -1.91 4.02
C PRO A 10 11.27 -1.52 4.65
N LEU A 11 11.38 -1.62 5.98
CA LEU A 11 12.61 -1.32 6.72
C LEU A 11 13.81 -2.11 6.22
N ASN A 12 13.59 -3.36 5.80
CA ASN A 12 14.64 -4.18 5.21
C ASN A 12 15.23 -3.54 3.95
N ASN A 13 14.43 -2.84 3.13
CA ASN A 13 14.92 -2.15 1.93
C ASN A 13 15.75 -0.93 2.32
N VAL A 14 15.29 -0.15 3.30
CA VAL A 14 16.06 0.96 3.87
C VAL A 14 17.43 0.49 4.34
N LEU A 15 17.47 -0.56 5.17
CA LEU A 15 18.72 -1.09 5.73
C LEU A 15 19.64 -1.70 4.68
N ARG A 16 19.11 -2.27 3.59
CA ARG A 16 19.91 -2.77 2.46
C ARG A 16 20.54 -1.63 1.64
N GLY A 17 19.92 -0.46 1.65
CA GLY A 17 20.48 0.76 1.05
C GLY A 17 21.61 1.40 1.87
N LEU A 18 21.93 0.88 3.05
CA LEU A 18 23.00 1.38 3.92
C LEU A 18 24.20 0.41 3.83
N ASN A 19 25.31 0.88 3.26
CA ASN A 19 26.45 0.02 2.98
C ASN A 19 27.00 -0.63 4.27
N GLY A 20 27.24 -1.94 4.22
CA GLY A 20 27.78 -2.71 5.33
C GLY A 20 26.86 -2.89 6.54
N VAL A 21 25.64 -2.33 6.56
CA VAL A 21 24.64 -2.65 7.60
C VAL A 21 24.11 -4.07 7.40
N SER A 22 23.88 -4.80 8.49
CA SER A 22 23.24 -6.11 8.44
C SER A 22 21.78 -6.03 8.88
N PRO A 23 20.79 -6.11 7.95
CA PRO A 23 19.37 -6.08 8.32
C PRO A 23 19.00 -7.18 9.33
N GLN A 24 19.64 -8.35 9.24
CA GLN A 24 19.42 -9.48 10.15
C GLN A 24 19.79 -9.17 11.61
N ARG A 25 20.70 -8.22 11.84
CA ARG A 25 21.09 -7.79 13.19
C ARG A 25 20.21 -6.67 13.73
N VAL A 26 19.69 -5.80 12.85
CA VAL A 26 18.88 -4.63 13.22
C VAL A 26 17.40 -4.98 13.39
N LEU A 27 16.82 -5.74 12.45
CA LEU A 27 15.38 -6.02 12.40
C LEU A 27 14.85 -6.69 13.69
N PRO A 28 15.54 -7.67 14.31
CA PRO A 28 15.08 -8.25 15.56
C PRO A 28 15.01 -7.22 16.69
N GLN A 29 15.97 -6.29 16.77
CA GLN A 29 15.99 -5.25 17.81
C GLN A 29 14.82 -4.29 17.64
N ILE A 30 14.57 -3.83 16.41
CA ILE A 30 13.43 -2.95 16.12
C ILE A 30 12.09 -3.68 16.33
N ARG A 31 12.00 -4.98 16.01
CA ARG A 31 10.80 -5.78 16.28
C ARG A 31 10.52 -5.91 17.76
N ILE A 32 11.54 -6.22 18.58
CA ILE A 32 11.41 -6.24 20.03
C ILE A 32 10.94 -4.88 20.53
N LEU A 33 11.52 -3.79 20.01
CA LEU A 33 11.06 -2.44 20.36
C LEU A 33 9.58 -2.28 20.04
N PHE A 34 9.11 -2.67 18.84
CA PHE A 34 7.69 -2.63 18.46
C PHE A 34 6.77 -3.41 19.41
N GLU A 35 7.17 -4.62 19.82
CA GLU A 35 6.37 -5.51 20.66
C GLU A 35 6.38 -5.09 22.15
N THR A 36 7.50 -4.52 22.61
CA THR A 36 7.68 -4.08 24.00
C THR A 36 7.29 -2.62 24.22
N PHE A 37 7.05 -1.85 23.14
CA PHE A 37 6.74 -0.43 23.21
C PHE A 37 5.46 -0.15 24.00
N ARG A 38 5.60 0.15 25.29
CA ARG A 38 4.58 0.83 26.08
C ARG A 38 4.80 2.35 25.99
N PRO A 39 3.75 3.17 25.86
CA PRO A 39 3.83 4.59 25.51
C PRO A 39 4.48 5.51 26.57
N THR A 40 5.17 4.97 27.58
CA THR A 40 5.77 5.75 28.68
C THR A 40 7.19 6.25 28.40
N GLY A 41 7.70 6.09 27.17
CA GLY A 41 9.03 6.58 26.75
C GLY A 41 10.15 5.63 27.14
N PHE A 42 11.15 5.48 26.26
CA PHE A 42 12.35 4.70 26.54
C PHE A 42 13.58 5.47 26.07
N ILE A 43 14.60 5.45 26.93
CA ILE A 43 15.97 5.82 26.60
C ILE A 43 16.62 4.54 26.07
N VAL A 44 16.74 4.43 24.75
CA VAL A 44 17.78 3.56 24.17
C VAL A 44 19.11 4.29 24.43
N PRO A 45 20.13 3.63 25.00
CA PRO A 45 21.41 4.29 25.27
C PRO A 45 21.94 4.89 23.97
N ASN A 46 21.97 6.22 23.92
CA ASN A 46 22.41 7.08 22.81
C ASN A 46 21.58 7.04 21.52
N ALA A 47 20.28 7.41 21.67
CA ALA A 47 19.31 7.84 20.65
C ALA A 47 18.39 6.70 20.13
N PHE A 48 17.11 6.89 19.79
CA PHE A 48 16.75 7.66 18.58
C PHE A 48 15.25 7.98 18.37
N PHE A 49 14.38 7.85 19.37
CA PHE A 49 13.04 8.44 19.30
C PHE A 49 12.75 9.13 20.63
N ALA A 50 12.66 10.46 20.62
CA ALA A 50 12.46 11.22 21.84
C ALA A 50 11.06 10.98 22.43
N THR A 51 10.10 10.54 21.60
CA THR A 51 8.73 10.25 22.02
C THR A 51 8.12 9.02 21.35
N ALA A 52 7.11 8.46 22.01
CA ALA A 52 6.25 7.41 21.44
C ALA A 52 5.56 7.81 20.13
N GLN A 53 5.28 9.11 20.00
CA GLN A 53 4.65 9.67 18.81
C GLN A 53 5.61 9.64 17.63
N GLN A 54 6.85 10.11 17.79
CA GLN A 54 7.86 10.07 16.74
C GLN A 54 8.14 8.65 16.27
N PHE A 55 8.16 7.67 17.17
CA PHE A 55 8.30 6.25 16.80
C PHE A 55 7.15 5.78 15.89
N ARG A 56 5.91 6.13 16.22
CA ARG A 56 4.72 5.77 15.44
C ARG A 56 4.59 6.56 14.12
N GLU A 57 5.15 7.75 14.06
CA GLU A 57 5.23 8.56 12.83
C GLU A 57 6.33 8.05 11.89
N ALA A 58 7.40 7.49 12.44
CA ALA A 58 8.52 6.95 11.67
C ALA A 58 8.23 5.54 11.12
N LEU A 59 7.51 4.72 11.89
CA LEU A 59 7.37 3.29 11.61
C LEU A 59 5.92 2.81 11.69
N SER A 60 5.58 1.87 10.82
CA SER A 60 4.28 1.20 10.82
C SER A 60 4.46 -0.31 10.72
N TRP A 61 3.60 -1.06 11.41
CA TRP A 61 3.55 -2.51 11.25
C TRP A 61 2.49 -2.90 10.22
N ASP A 62 2.89 -3.65 9.20
CA ASP A 62 1.96 -4.31 8.29
C ASP A 62 1.68 -5.73 8.77
N LYS A 63 0.43 -5.96 9.21
CA LYS A 63 -0.02 -7.25 9.72
C LYS A 63 -0.19 -8.30 8.61
N ASN A 64 -0.39 -7.87 7.36
CA ASN A 64 -0.63 -8.78 6.25
C ASN A 64 0.67 -9.41 5.77
N THR A 65 1.73 -8.59 5.66
CA THR A 65 3.05 -9.04 5.19
C THR A 65 4.01 -9.36 6.33
N TYR A 66 3.65 -9.06 7.59
CA TYR A 66 4.52 -9.16 8.77
C TYR A 66 5.81 -8.35 8.64
N GLN A 67 5.74 -7.23 7.90
CA GLN A 67 6.85 -6.33 7.66
C GLN A 67 6.73 -5.05 8.48
N ILE A 68 7.88 -4.51 8.88
CA ILE A 68 7.99 -3.15 9.40
C ILE A 68 8.13 -2.23 8.20
N LEU A 69 7.19 -1.31 8.05
CA LEU A 69 7.20 -0.25 7.06
C LEU A 69 7.74 1.04 7.69
N VAL A 70 8.40 1.85 6.88
CA VAL A 70 9.12 3.05 7.30
C VAL A 70 8.60 4.22 6.48
N THR A 71 8.38 5.36 7.13
CA THR A 71 8.06 6.63 6.46
C THR A 71 9.33 7.32 5.95
N PRO A 72 9.24 8.31 5.06
CA PRO A 72 10.41 9.10 4.65
C PRO A 72 11.19 9.68 5.85
N PHE A 73 10.47 10.21 6.85
CA PHE A 73 11.05 10.64 8.12
C PHE A 73 11.72 9.49 8.89
N GLY A 74 11.08 8.32 8.97
CA GLY A 74 11.71 7.14 9.57
C GLY A 74 12.99 6.70 8.84
N ALA A 75 13.02 6.82 7.52
CA ALA A 75 14.19 6.48 6.72
C ALA A 75 15.34 7.46 6.94
N SER A 76 15.06 8.76 7.06
CA SER A 76 16.08 9.77 7.39
C SER A 76 16.70 9.50 8.76
N VAL A 77 15.86 9.12 9.72
CA VAL A 77 16.27 8.68 11.05
C VAL A 77 17.26 7.51 11.00
N PHE A 78 16.99 6.48 10.19
CA PHE A 78 17.94 5.35 10.02
C PHE A 78 19.23 5.74 9.30
N VAL A 79 19.17 6.69 8.37
CA VAL A 79 20.36 7.24 7.70
C VAL A 79 21.23 8.02 8.69
N ASP A 80 20.64 8.81 9.57
CA ASP A 80 21.38 9.55 10.58
C ASP A 80 22.03 8.59 11.60
N LEU A 81 21.29 7.57 12.06
CA LEU A 81 21.85 6.47 12.88
C LEU A 81 23.04 5.76 12.22
N TYR A 82 22.99 5.61 10.91
CA TYR A 82 24.05 4.98 10.13
C TYR A 82 25.29 5.87 10.04
N LYS A 83 25.10 7.17 9.82
CA LYS A 83 26.19 8.15 9.77
C LYS A 83 26.91 8.32 11.11
N GLU A 84 26.17 8.16 12.21
CA GLU A 84 26.72 8.15 13.57
C GLU A 84 27.31 6.79 13.98
N GLU A 85 27.38 5.82 13.06
CA GLU A 85 27.88 4.45 13.28
C GLU A 85 27.19 3.68 14.43
N ILE A 86 25.97 4.08 14.79
CA ILE A 86 25.17 3.42 15.84
C ILE A 86 24.62 2.09 15.34
N LEU A 87 24.31 1.99 14.04
CA LEU A 87 23.82 0.74 13.46
C LEU A 87 24.92 -0.33 13.39
N PRO A 88 24.60 -1.62 13.65
CA PRO A 88 25.56 -2.71 13.57
C PRO A 88 26.08 -2.91 12.14
N LEU A 89 27.33 -2.51 11.93
CA LEU A 89 28.08 -2.74 10.71
C LEU A 89 28.65 -4.17 10.65
N ARG A 90 28.82 -4.71 9.44
CA ARG A 90 29.51 -5.99 9.21
C ARG A 90 31.01 -5.88 9.50
N TYR A 91 31.63 -4.76 9.13
CA TYR A 91 33.06 -4.50 9.32
C TYR A 91 33.27 -3.08 9.90
N PRO A 92 33.16 -2.91 11.23
CA PRO A 92 33.37 -1.63 11.89
C PRO A 92 34.75 -1.03 11.57
N GLY A 93 34.83 0.28 11.32
CA GLY A 93 36.08 0.99 10.98
C GLY A 93 36.67 0.69 9.60
N LYS A 94 36.05 -0.20 8.80
CA LYS A 94 36.45 -0.51 7.41
C LYS A 94 35.35 -0.24 6.38
N THR A 95 34.14 0.08 6.85
CA THR A 95 33.00 0.32 5.98
C THR A 95 32.95 1.80 5.64
N GLU A 96 33.00 2.13 4.36
CA GLU A 96 32.72 3.50 3.91
C GLU A 96 31.22 3.78 4.07
N ILE A 97 30.91 4.87 4.78
CA ILE A 97 29.54 5.29 5.03
C ILE A 97 28.93 5.80 3.72
N GLN A 98 28.11 4.95 3.11
CA GLN A 98 27.44 5.26 1.85
C GLN A 98 25.97 4.85 1.91
N VAL A 99 25.12 5.80 1.55
CA VAL A 99 23.66 5.62 1.44
C VAL A 99 23.30 5.51 -0.04
N SER A 100 22.48 4.53 -0.40
CA SER A 100 22.06 4.38 -1.79
C SER A 100 21.22 5.59 -2.27
N PRO A 101 21.32 5.97 -3.56
CA PRO A 101 20.51 7.06 -4.10
C PRO A 101 19.01 6.85 -3.94
N GLU A 102 18.55 5.60 -4.00
CA GLU A 102 17.13 5.23 -3.79
C GLU A 102 16.62 5.67 -2.41
N ILE A 103 17.40 5.48 -1.34
CA ILE A 103 16.99 5.87 0.00
C ILE A 103 16.97 7.39 0.14
N LEU A 104 17.93 8.09 -0.46
CA LEU A 104 17.96 9.56 -0.46
C LEU A 104 16.75 10.16 -1.19
N LEU A 105 16.38 9.58 -2.34
CA LEU A 105 15.17 9.96 -3.09
C LEU A 105 13.92 9.68 -2.25
N TYR A 106 13.85 8.53 -1.60
CA TYR A 106 12.71 8.17 -0.75
C TYR A 106 12.53 9.16 0.41
N ILE A 107 13.62 9.56 1.08
CA ILE A 107 13.58 10.57 2.16
C ILE A 107 12.99 11.90 1.67
N GLY A 108 13.32 12.31 0.44
CA GLY A 108 12.79 13.53 -0.16
C GLY A 108 11.34 13.44 -0.66
N SER A 109 10.72 12.25 -0.64
CA SER A 109 9.43 12.00 -1.29
C SER A 109 8.19 12.31 -0.42
N GLU A 110 8.35 12.81 0.80
CA GLU A 110 7.25 12.90 1.77
C GLU A 110 6.02 13.68 1.27
N SER A 111 6.23 14.84 0.63
CA SER A 111 5.14 15.65 0.08
C SER A 111 4.37 14.90 -1.02
N GLU A 112 5.08 14.22 -1.91
CA GLU A 112 4.50 13.41 -2.99
C GLU A 112 3.66 12.25 -2.45
N LEU A 113 4.18 11.53 -1.45
CA LEU A 113 3.46 10.39 -0.86
C LEU A 113 2.20 10.84 -0.09
N ARG A 114 2.25 12.01 0.55
CA ARG A 114 1.08 12.61 1.17
C ARG A 114 0.02 12.96 0.13
N GLU A 115 0.40 13.52 -1.01
CA GLU A 115 -0.57 13.81 -2.07
C GLU A 115 -1.18 12.54 -2.66
N LYS A 116 -0.36 11.53 -2.97
CA LYS A 116 -0.84 10.21 -3.41
C LYS A 116 -1.81 9.58 -2.41
N THR A 117 -1.55 9.74 -1.11
CA THR A 117 -2.46 9.28 -0.05
C THR A 117 -3.79 10.04 -0.09
N ARG A 118 -3.75 11.36 -0.30
CA ARG A 118 -4.96 12.19 -0.43
C ARG A 118 -5.79 11.77 -1.63
N GLU A 119 -5.16 11.63 -2.80
CA GLU A 119 -5.80 11.21 -4.04
C GLU A 119 -6.45 9.84 -3.89
N LYS A 120 -5.72 8.87 -3.31
CA LYS A 120 -6.25 7.53 -3.02
C LYS A 120 -7.46 7.58 -2.08
N ALA A 121 -7.39 8.36 -1.00
CA ALA A 121 -8.50 8.50 -0.06
C ALA A 121 -9.74 9.13 -0.72
N LEU A 122 -9.55 10.15 -1.57
CA LEU A 122 -10.63 10.75 -2.34
C LEU A 122 -11.25 9.75 -3.33
N ARG A 123 -10.42 8.98 -4.05
CA ARG A 123 -10.89 7.92 -4.96
C ARG A 123 -11.70 6.86 -4.23
N ILE A 124 -11.21 6.35 -3.09
CA ILE A 124 -11.92 5.34 -2.28
C ILE A 124 -13.24 5.91 -1.78
N ARG A 125 -13.25 7.15 -1.28
CA ARG A 125 -14.46 7.81 -0.80
C ARG A 125 -15.50 7.94 -1.92
N ARG A 126 -15.10 8.46 -3.08
CA ARG A 126 -15.99 8.58 -4.25
C ARG A 126 -16.52 7.21 -4.67
N MET A 127 -15.67 6.19 -4.71
CA MET A 127 -16.10 4.82 -5.01
C MET A 127 -17.13 4.31 -3.98
N GLN A 128 -16.93 4.56 -2.69
CA GLN A 128 -17.89 4.17 -1.65
C GLN A 128 -19.23 4.89 -1.79
N GLU A 129 -19.23 6.19 -2.13
CA GLU A 129 -20.44 6.96 -2.39
C GLU A 129 -21.23 6.35 -3.57
N LEU A 130 -20.56 6.03 -4.69
CA LEU A 130 -21.17 5.39 -5.86
C LEU A 130 -21.64 3.94 -5.59
N LEU A 131 -21.02 3.24 -4.63
CA LEU A 131 -21.47 1.92 -4.21
C LEU A 131 -22.73 1.98 -3.34
N GLN A 132 -23.02 3.11 -2.68
CA GLN A 132 -24.26 3.28 -1.91
C GLN A 132 -25.44 3.60 -2.82
N ASP A 133 -25.23 4.52 -3.76
CA ASP A 133 -26.23 4.89 -4.75
C ASP A 133 -25.61 4.91 -6.14
N TYR A 134 -25.98 3.92 -6.96
CA TYR A 134 -25.50 3.76 -8.33
C TYR A 134 -26.54 4.23 -9.36
N SER A 135 -27.61 4.90 -8.94
CA SER A 135 -28.64 5.42 -9.84
C SER A 135 -28.16 6.62 -10.67
N ASP A 136 -27.22 7.41 -10.14
CA ASP A 136 -26.66 8.62 -10.77
C ASP A 136 -25.32 8.39 -11.49
N ILE A 137 -24.82 7.15 -11.54
CA ILE A 137 -23.55 6.83 -12.21
C ILE A 137 -23.67 7.08 -13.71
N ILE A 138 -22.78 7.90 -14.29
CA ILE A 138 -22.72 8.05 -15.75
C ILE A 138 -21.75 7.04 -16.36
N GLU A 139 -21.86 6.82 -17.67
CA GLU A 139 -21.02 5.85 -18.39
C GLU A 139 -19.51 6.07 -18.18
N ASN A 140 -19.07 7.32 -18.12
CA ASN A 140 -17.65 7.67 -17.94
C ASN A 140 -17.10 7.30 -16.55
N ASP A 141 -17.97 7.09 -15.56
CA ASP A 141 -17.56 6.64 -14.23
C ASP A 141 -17.39 5.11 -14.17
N LEU A 142 -17.87 4.38 -15.20
CA LEU A 142 -17.77 2.92 -15.24
C LEU A 142 -16.31 2.48 -15.38
N SER A 143 -15.85 1.78 -14.35
CA SER A 143 -14.55 1.11 -14.32
C SER A 143 -14.75 -0.34 -13.90
N HIS A 144 -13.79 -1.21 -14.26
CA HIS A 144 -13.83 -2.61 -13.88
C HIS A 144 -13.96 -2.79 -12.35
N GLU A 145 -13.19 -2.02 -11.58
CA GLU A 145 -13.21 -2.04 -10.11
C GLU A 145 -14.58 -1.63 -9.54
N LEU A 146 -15.16 -0.53 -10.04
CA LEU A 146 -16.48 -0.06 -9.60
C LEU A 146 -17.57 -1.09 -9.91
N LEU A 147 -17.57 -1.66 -11.12
CA LEU A 147 -18.55 -2.67 -11.54
C LEU A 147 -18.41 -3.95 -10.72
N CYS A 148 -17.19 -4.43 -10.47
CA CYS A 148 -16.95 -5.55 -9.55
C CYS A 148 -17.52 -5.25 -8.16
N GLY A 149 -17.29 -4.04 -7.62
CA GLY A 149 -17.83 -3.63 -6.34
C GLY A 149 -19.37 -3.61 -6.30
N ILE A 150 -20.02 -3.03 -7.31
CA ILE A 150 -21.49 -2.96 -7.41
C ILE A 150 -22.08 -4.37 -7.46
N PHE A 151 -21.56 -5.22 -8.36
CA PHE A 151 -22.04 -6.59 -8.51
C PHE A 151 -21.73 -7.47 -7.29
N ALA A 152 -20.62 -7.25 -6.58
CA ALA A 152 -20.30 -7.94 -5.34
C ALA A 152 -21.26 -7.54 -4.20
N LYS A 153 -21.62 -6.26 -4.09
CA LYS A 153 -22.61 -5.79 -3.10
C LYS A 153 -24.01 -6.36 -3.36
N GLN A 154 -24.36 -6.59 -4.64
CA GLN A 154 -25.61 -7.25 -5.05
C GLN A 154 -25.50 -8.78 -5.14
N ALA A 155 -24.39 -9.38 -4.71
CA ALA A 155 -24.14 -10.83 -4.85
C ALA A 155 -25.18 -11.70 -4.14
N GLU A 156 -25.85 -11.18 -3.10
CA GLU A 156 -26.97 -11.86 -2.44
C GLU A 156 -28.12 -12.19 -3.41
N LYS A 157 -28.18 -11.53 -4.58
CA LYS A 157 -29.21 -11.73 -5.61
C LYS A 157 -28.74 -12.50 -6.84
N ASN A 158 -27.49 -12.98 -6.88
CA ASN A 158 -26.89 -13.63 -8.07
C ASN A 158 -27.13 -12.86 -9.38
N ALA A 159 -27.20 -11.53 -9.31
CA ALA A 159 -27.57 -10.71 -10.46
C ALA A 159 -26.45 -10.76 -11.51
N SER A 160 -26.74 -11.35 -12.66
CA SER A 160 -25.88 -11.24 -13.85
C SER A 160 -26.14 -9.96 -14.65
N VAL A 161 -27.22 -9.25 -14.34
CA VAL A 161 -27.62 -8.00 -15.00
C VAL A 161 -28.06 -7.00 -13.94
N LEU A 162 -27.58 -5.76 -14.03
CA LEU A 162 -27.98 -4.66 -13.17
C LEU A 162 -28.27 -3.41 -13.99
N GLN A 163 -29.17 -2.57 -13.48
CA GLN A 163 -29.40 -1.24 -13.99
C GLN A 163 -28.56 -0.25 -13.19
N ILE A 164 -27.61 0.41 -13.85
CA ILE A 164 -26.63 1.34 -13.25
C ILE A 164 -26.70 2.62 -14.05
N GLY A 165 -27.10 3.74 -13.44
CA GLY A 165 -27.14 5.00 -14.21
C GLY A 165 -28.14 5.03 -15.37
N GLY A 166 -29.19 4.19 -15.32
CA GLY A 166 -30.06 3.93 -16.47
C GLY A 166 -29.47 3.00 -17.54
N LEU A 167 -28.19 2.62 -17.44
CA LEU A 167 -27.54 1.64 -18.31
C LEU A 167 -27.83 0.21 -17.82
N ARG A 168 -28.13 -0.69 -18.76
CA ARG A 168 -28.26 -2.11 -18.48
C ARG A 168 -26.90 -2.79 -18.62
N VAL A 169 -26.23 -3.03 -17.51
CA VAL A 169 -24.91 -3.66 -17.46
C VAL A 169 -25.05 -5.15 -17.19
N THR A 170 -24.39 -5.98 -18.00
CA THR A 170 -24.37 -7.44 -17.87
C THR A 170 -22.99 -7.91 -17.47
N ARG A 171 -22.90 -8.74 -16.42
CA ARG A 171 -21.70 -9.40 -15.93
C ARG A 171 -21.63 -10.83 -16.46
N TYR A 172 -20.51 -11.14 -17.10
CA TYR A 172 -20.12 -12.49 -17.52
C TYR A 172 -18.95 -12.94 -16.66
N VAL A 173 -19.04 -14.17 -16.16
CA VAL A 173 -17.94 -14.81 -15.43
C VAL A 173 -17.53 -16.03 -16.23
N SER A 174 -16.26 -16.10 -16.62
CA SER A 174 -15.72 -17.22 -17.40
C SER A 174 -14.58 -17.89 -16.64
N THR A 175 -14.58 -19.22 -16.66
CA THR A 175 -13.50 -20.03 -16.08
C THR A 175 -12.76 -20.70 -17.23
N ILE A 176 -11.53 -20.27 -17.51
CA ILE A 176 -10.73 -20.84 -18.60
C ILE A 176 -10.05 -22.12 -18.10
N MET A 177 -10.41 -23.26 -18.68
CA MET A 177 -9.71 -24.52 -18.47
C MET A 177 -8.60 -24.69 -19.51
N LYS A 178 -7.33 -24.65 -19.09
CA LYS A 178 -6.20 -25.04 -19.95
C LYS A 178 -5.65 -26.41 -19.52
N LYS A 179 -5.71 -27.38 -20.44
CA LYS A 179 -5.04 -28.69 -20.36
C LYS A 179 -5.24 -29.46 -19.03
N GLY A 180 -6.48 -29.60 -18.57
CA GLY A 180 -6.82 -30.48 -17.44
C GLY A 180 -6.26 -30.06 -16.07
N LYS A 181 -5.64 -28.88 -15.96
CA LYS A 181 -5.30 -28.25 -14.69
C LYS A 181 -6.05 -26.93 -14.60
N MET A 182 -6.85 -26.79 -13.54
CA MET A 182 -7.62 -25.59 -13.26
C MET A 182 -6.63 -24.42 -13.09
N GLN A 183 -6.59 -23.49 -14.05
CA GLN A 183 -5.81 -22.27 -13.90
C GLN A 183 -6.69 -21.23 -13.21
N THR A 184 -6.31 -20.96 -11.95
CA THR A 184 -6.25 -19.65 -11.27
C THR A 184 -7.16 -18.53 -11.81
N ALA A 185 -8.19 -18.24 -11.02
CA ALA A 185 -9.09 -17.07 -11.05
C ALA A 185 -10.13 -17.01 -12.21
N PRO A 186 -11.42 -16.82 -11.89
CA PRO A 186 -12.44 -16.54 -12.90
C PRO A 186 -12.19 -15.16 -13.53
N SER A 187 -12.24 -15.07 -14.86
CA SER A 187 -12.22 -13.79 -15.58
C SER A 187 -13.63 -13.19 -15.61
N VAL A 188 -13.74 -11.90 -15.33
CA VAL A 188 -14.99 -11.16 -15.31
C VAL A 188 -15.01 -10.19 -16.48
N THR A 189 -16.12 -10.17 -17.22
CA THR A 189 -16.36 -9.24 -18.31
C THR A 189 -17.68 -8.54 -18.10
N PHE A 190 -17.71 -7.23 -18.26
CA PHE A 190 -18.91 -6.43 -18.21
C PHE A 190 -19.25 -5.89 -19.60
N ARG A 191 -20.53 -5.93 -19.96
CA ARG A 191 -21.03 -5.37 -21.22
C ARG A 191 -22.23 -4.48 -20.99
N TRP A 192 -22.35 -3.42 -21.77
CA TRP A 192 -23.53 -2.58 -21.83
C TRP A 192 -23.65 -1.92 -23.20
N THR A 193 -24.79 -1.27 -23.45
CA THR A 193 -25.00 -0.42 -24.62
C THR A 193 -24.91 1.03 -24.19
N SER A 194 -24.04 1.80 -24.85
CA SER A 194 -23.91 3.24 -24.62
C SER A 194 -25.14 3.99 -25.14
N SER A 195 -25.28 5.25 -24.74
CA SER A 195 -26.36 6.14 -25.19
C SER A 195 -26.40 6.35 -26.70
N ASP A 196 -25.27 6.23 -27.39
CA ASP A 196 -25.15 6.29 -28.86
C ASP A 196 -25.54 4.97 -29.56
N GLY A 197 -25.95 3.95 -28.79
CA GLY A 197 -26.29 2.63 -29.30
C GLY A 197 -25.08 1.70 -29.52
N SER A 198 -23.85 2.17 -29.29
CA SER A 198 -22.65 1.37 -29.46
C SER A 198 -22.48 0.37 -28.29
N PRO A 199 -22.06 -0.88 -28.58
CA PRO A 199 -21.73 -1.84 -27.54
C PRO A 199 -20.41 -1.46 -26.87
N ARG A 200 -20.35 -1.62 -25.55
CA ARG A 200 -19.15 -1.44 -24.73
C ARG A 200 -18.82 -2.70 -23.95
N GLU A 201 -17.53 -2.90 -23.71
CA GLU A 201 -17.01 -4.03 -22.97
C GLU A 201 -15.85 -3.59 -22.06
N LEU A 202 -15.82 -4.13 -20.85
CA LEU A 202 -14.69 -4.05 -19.93
C LEU A 202 -14.35 -5.45 -19.42
N SER A 203 -13.11 -5.88 -19.61
CA SER A 203 -12.58 -7.16 -19.13
C SER A 203 -11.31 -6.97 -18.32
N GLU A 204 -11.06 -7.87 -17.37
CA GLU A 204 -9.76 -8.03 -16.67
C GLU A 204 -8.87 -9.10 -17.32
#